data_AF-A0A7J3M4L5-F1
#
_entry.id   AF-A0A7J3M4L5-F1
#
_cell.length_a   1.000
_cell.length_b   1.000
_cell.length_c   1.000
_cell.angle_alpha   90.00
_cell.angle_beta   90.00
_cell.angle_gamma   90.00
#
_symmetry.space_group_name_H-M   'P 1'
#
loop_
_entity.id
_entity.type
_entity.pdbx_description
1 polymer ?
#
loop_
_entity_poly.entity_id
_entity_poly.type
_entity_poly.pdbx_seq_one_letter_code
_entity_poly.pdbx_strand_id
1 'polypeptide(L)'
;MKWKDHVRITTEICRHFMLKNCREIAQASVLPDKDPDYYWVSGRRRVYRRRVPHHEAEAIDYALEHLKIARRQYMRGESFYEPLGRAIHYLQDYSVDPTEKLWIFSYRSESAHEERESFEFLVDLKAVKIAKETKCYPHDFKNLVLETKRGKNASEVSFACSFLTALAFKMLLNPEKPENLEENYEKAKITHIFLLLFPWIFLIFLFQDFVYLFLSTIVSGVLHFLDYNYHKWKLDYEWFNAE
;
A
#
# COMPACT_ATOMS: atom_id res chain seq x y z
N MET A 1 12.34 12.19 -0.55
CA MET A 1 12.76 12.98 -1.74
C MET A 1 12.44 14.45 -1.49
N LYS A 2 12.93 15.40 -2.30
CA LYS A 2 12.54 16.81 -2.14
C LYS A 2 11.12 17.06 -2.67
N TRP A 3 10.40 18.01 -2.06
CA TRP A 3 9.03 18.38 -2.45
C TRP A 3 8.88 18.71 -3.93
N LYS A 4 9.85 19.43 -4.51
CA LYS A 4 9.85 19.77 -5.94
C LYS A 4 9.80 18.53 -6.84
N ASP A 5 10.43 17.44 -6.42
CA ASP A 5 10.52 16.21 -7.18
C ASP A 5 9.23 15.41 -7.07
N HIS A 6 8.65 15.31 -5.87
CA HIS A 6 7.31 14.74 -5.68
C HIS A 6 6.28 15.43 -6.58
N VAL A 7 6.23 16.77 -6.54
CA VAL A 7 5.29 17.56 -7.35
C VAL A 7 5.53 17.35 -8.84
N ARG A 8 6.79 17.42 -9.30
CA ARG A 8 7.14 17.31 -10.72
C ARG A 8 6.79 15.94 -11.29
N ILE A 9 7.24 14.86 -10.65
CA ILE A 9 6.99 13.49 -11.12
C ILE A 9 5.49 13.20 -11.13
N THR A 10 4.79 13.56 -10.06
CA THR A 10 3.34 13.39 -9.97
C THR A 10 2.61 14.16 -11.07
N THR A 11 3.00 15.41 -11.32
CA THR A 11 2.40 16.24 -12.37
C THR A 11 2.60 15.65 -13.76
N GLU A 12 3.83 15.24 -14.09
CA GLU A 12 4.17 14.67 -15.39
C GLU A 12 3.43 13.34 -15.63
N ILE A 13 3.45 12.42 -14.67
CA ILE A 13 2.75 11.14 -14.80
C ILE A 13 1.24 11.35 -14.85
N CYS A 14 0.69 12.25 -14.04
CA CYS A 14 -0.73 12.59 -14.10
C CYS A 14 -1.16 13.04 -15.51
N ARG A 15 -0.34 13.86 -16.18
CA ARG A 15 -0.58 14.27 -17.59
C ARG A 15 -0.55 13.07 -18.54
N HIS A 16 0.33 12.10 -18.32
CA HIS A 16 0.36 10.85 -19.09
C HIS A 16 -0.90 9.96 -18.90
N PHE A 17 -1.65 10.17 -17.82
CA PHE A 17 -2.95 9.55 -17.59
C PHE A 17 -4.14 10.47 -17.96
N MET A 18 -3.87 11.64 -18.56
CA MET A 18 -4.87 12.59 -19.05
C MET A 18 -5.87 13.08 -17.99
N LEU A 19 -5.47 13.09 -16.72
CA LEU A 19 -6.28 13.65 -15.65
C LEU A 19 -6.23 15.19 -15.69
N LYS A 20 -7.37 15.83 -15.43
CA LYS A 20 -7.47 17.31 -15.44
C LYS A 20 -6.94 17.95 -14.15
N ASN A 21 -6.96 17.21 -13.05
CA ASN A 21 -6.70 17.71 -11.69
C ASN A 21 -5.27 17.43 -11.22
N CYS A 22 -4.30 17.55 -12.15
CA CYS A 22 -2.91 17.22 -11.85
C CYS A 22 -2.28 18.13 -10.81
N ARG A 23 -2.72 19.38 -10.73
CA ARG A 23 -2.21 20.33 -9.75
C ARG A 23 -2.58 19.90 -8.34
N GLU A 24 -3.84 19.54 -8.12
CA GLU A 24 -4.37 19.13 -6.82
C GLU A 24 -3.70 17.84 -6.35
N ILE A 25 -3.59 16.85 -7.23
CA ILE A 25 -2.93 15.56 -6.92
C ILE A 25 -1.44 15.77 -6.60
N ALA A 26 -0.73 16.59 -7.39
CA ALA A 26 0.68 16.88 -7.15
C ALA A 26 0.92 17.72 -5.88
N GLN A 27 0.00 18.61 -5.52
CA GLN A 27 0.07 19.33 -4.25
C GLN A 27 -0.21 18.40 -3.06
N ALA A 28 -1.10 17.43 -3.23
CA ALA A 28 -1.37 16.42 -2.23
C ALA A 28 -0.16 15.48 -1.98
N SER A 29 0.69 15.25 -2.98
CA SER A 29 1.86 14.37 -2.85
C SER A 29 3.00 14.90 -1.97
N VAL A 30 2.85 16.10 -1.41
CA VAL A 30 3.78 16.64 -0.39
C VAL A 30 3.12 16.75 0.99
N LEU A 31 1.85 16.35 1.12
CA LEU A 31 1.15 16.45 2.39
C LEU A 31 1.75 15.58 3.48
N PRO A 32 2.20 14.33 3.25
CA PRO A 32 2.78 13.54 4.34
C PRO A 32 4.05 14.12 4.97
N ASP A 33 4.70 15.09 4.32
CA ASP A 33 5.78 15.86 4.94
C ASP A 33 5.31 17.06 5.78
N LYS A 34 4.17 17.65 5.43
CA LYS A 34 3.59 18.82 6.12
C LYS A 34 2.66 18.40 7.25
N ASP A 35 1.85 17.39 6.98
CA ASP A 35 0.83 16.79 7.82
C ASP A 35 0.98 15.26 7.76
N PRO A 36 1.96 14.70 8.50
CA PRO A 36 2.29 13.29 8.42
C PRO A 36 1.19 12.39 8.98
N ASP A 37 1.09 11.18 8.43
CA ASP A 37 0.29 10.14 9.05
C ASP A 37 1.00 9.56 10.29
N TYR A 38 0.19 9.04 11.23
CA TYR A 38 0.68 8.48 12.48
C TYR A 38 -0.04 7.17 12.82
N TYR A 39 0.70 6.26 13.44
CA TYR A 39 0.17 5.03 14.02
C TYR A 39 0.44 4.96 15.52
N TRP A 40 -0.39 4.20 16.23
CA TRP A 40 -0.23 3.97 17.67
C TRP A 40 0.76 2.83 17.91
N VAL A 41 1.71 3.07 18.82
CA VAL A 41 2.69 2.09 19.26
C VAL A 41 2.51 1.85 20.76
N SER A 42 2.43 0.58 21.15
CA SER A 42 2.42 0.17 22.55
C SER A 42 3.86 0.03 23.04
N GLY A 43 4.30 0.93 23.91
CA GLY A 43 5.56 0.80 24.64
C GLY A 43 5.36 0.14 26.00
N ARG A 44 6.45 -0.25 26.67
CA ARG A 44 6.44 -0.92 27.98
C ARG A 44 5.59 -0.25 29.08
N ARG A 45 5.35 1.07 28.99
CA ARG A 45 4.62 1.84 30.02
C ARG A 45 3.56 2.78 29.47
N ARG A 46 3.50 2.99 28.15
CA ARG A 46 2.58 3.96 27.53
C ARG A 46 2.29 3.61 26.07
N VAL A 47 1.10 3.98 25.64
CA VAL A 47 0.71 4.04 24.23
C VAL A 47 1.02 5.43 23.71
N TYR A 48 1.69 5.55 22.56
CA TYR A 48 2.06 6.83 21.97
C TYR A 48 1.96 6.78 20.45
N ARG A 49 1.83 7.96 19.80
CA ARG A 49 1.80 8.07 18.34
C ARG A 49 3.22 8.14 17.79
N ARG A 50 3.49 7.40 16.72
CA ARG A 50 4.72 7.47 15.94
C ARG A 50 4.38 7.88 14.50
N ARG A 51 5.18 8.77 13.92
CA ARG A 51 5.08 9.14 12.50
C ARG A 51 5.35 7.90 11.64
N VAL A 52 4.57 7.71 10.58
CA VAL A 52 4.78 6.64 9.61
C VAL A 52 6.17 6.80 8.96
N PRO A 53 7.03 5.78 9.00
CA PRO A 53 8.31 5.82 8.31
C PRO A 53 8.10 5.76 6.80
N HIS A 54 8.84 6.56 6.01
CA HIS A 54 8.63 6.65 4.55
C HIS A 54 9.42 5.61 3.74
N HIS A 55 10.45 4.99 4.33
CA HIS A 55 11.33 4.02 3.67
C HIS A 55 11.23 2.61 4.27
N GLU A 56 10.11 2.26 4.92
CA GLU A 56 9.92 0.96 5.56
C GLU A 56 8.67 0.26 5.00
N ALA A 57 8.42 -0.99 5.40
CA ALA A 57 7.28 -1.76 4.88
C ALA A 57 5.95 -1.07 5.19
N GLU A 58 5.87 -0.38 6.33
CA GLU A 58 4.74 0.41 6.77
C GLU A 58 4.36 1.51 5.77
N ALA A 59 5.32 2.06 5.00
CA ALA A 59 5.02 3.03 3.95
C ALA A 59 4.14 2.41 2.85
N ILE A 60 4.38 1.14 2.51
CA ILE A 60 3.60 0.40 1.51
C ILE A 60 2.17 0.14 2.03
N ASP A 61 2.04 -0.18 3.32
CA ASP A 61 0.73 -0.36 3.94
C ASP A 61 -0.10 0.93 3.88
N TYR A 62 0.49 2.07 4.26
CA TYR A 62 -0.16 3.37 4.17
C TYR A 62 -0.45 3.78 2.72
N ALA A 63 0.45 3.49 1.78
CA ALA A 63 0.21 3.71 0.37
C ALA A 63 -1.02 2.93 -0.12
N LEU A 64 -1.17 1.65 0.26
CA LEU A 64 -2.34 0.86 -0.10
C LEU A 64 -3.62 1.40 0.54
N GLU A 65 -3.61 1.75 1.83
CA GLU A 65 -4.79 2.30 2.51
C GLU A 65 -5.26 3.60 1.87
N HIS A 66 -4.34 4.52 1.57
CA HIS A 66 -4.66 5.75 0.86
C HIS A 66 -5.17 5.50 -0.57
N LEU A 67 -4.62 4.50 -1.28
CA LEU A 67 -5.15 4.08 -2.58
C LEU A 67 -6.57 3.50 -2.50
N LYS A 68 -6.89 2.71 -1.47
CA LYS A 68 -8.26 2.20 -1.24
C LYS A 68 -9.25 3.34 -1.07
N ILE A 69 -8.87 4.35 -0.27
CA ILE A 69 -9.70 5.54 -0.06
C ILE A 69 -9.86 6.32 -1.38
N ALA A 70 -8.75 6.56 -2.09
CA ALA A 70 -8.78 7.25 -3.39
C ALA A 70 -9.69 6.53 -4.39
N ARG A 71 -9.59 5.20 -4.47
CA ARG A 71 -10.42 4.37 -5.35
C ARG A 71 -11.89 4.46 -4.99
N ARG A 72 -12.24 4.35 -3.72
CA ARG A 72 -13.64 4.48 -3.26
C ARG A 72 -14.22 5.84 -3.60
N GLN A 73 -13.47 6.92 -3.33
CA GLN A 73 -13.87 8.29 -3.66
C GLN A 73 -14.03 8.47 -5.17
N TYR A 74 -13.08 7.97 -5.97
CA TYR A 74 -13.15 8.01 -7.43
C TYR A 74 -14.40 7.30 -7.96
N MET A 75 -14.71 6.10 -7.46
CA MET A 75 -15.92 5.36 -7.88
C MET A 75 -17.22 6.09 -7.51
N ARG A 76 -17.22 6.86 -6.41
CA ARG A 76 -18.37 7.67 -5.97
C ARG A 76 -18.46 9.04 -6.65
N GLY A 77 -17.50 9.39 -7.51
CA GLY A 77 -17.40 10.73 -8.11
C GLY A 77 -17.00 11.83 -7.12
N GLU A 78 -16.44 11.45 -5.97
CA GLU A 78 -15.91 12.35 -4.95
C GLU A 78 -14.46 12.76 -5.25
N SER A 79 -13.97 13.77 -4.54
CA SER A 79 -12.57 14.20 -4.66
C SER A 79 -11.62 13.15 -4.09
N PHE A 80 -10.81 12.53 -4.96
CA PHE A 80 -9.81 11.51 -4.62
C PHE A 80 -8.37 12.04 -4.54
N TYR A 81 -8.16 13.34 -4.75
CA TYR A 81 -6.83 13.90 -5.01
C TYR A 81 -5.89 13.78 -3.81
N GLU A 82 -6.41 14.05 -2.61
CA GLU A 82 -5.59 13.98 -1.39
C GLU A 82 -5.13 12.55 -1.09
N PRO A 83 -6.03 11.54 -0.99
CA PRO A 83 -5.59 10.18 -0.73
C PRO A 83 -4.68 9.63 -1.83
N LEU A 84 -4.96 9.91 -3.11
CA LEU A 84 -4.05 9.52 -4.18
C LEU A 84 -2.66 10.16 -4.02
N GLY A 85 -2.61 11.47 -3.75
CA GLY A 85 -1.34 12.18 -3.55
C GLY A 85 -0.54 11.62 -2.38
N ARG A 86 -1.19 11.36 -1.24
CA ARG A 86 -0.54 10.74 -0.06
C ARG A 86 -0.01 9.35 -0.39
N ALA A 87 -0.75 8.53 -1.11
CA ALA A 87 -0.26 7.22 -1.54
C ALA A 87 0.97 7.32 -2.45
N ILE A 88 0.92 8.22 -3.44
CA ILE A 88 2.03 8.48 -4.35
C ILE A 88 3.28 8.92 -3.57
N HIS A 89 3.13 9.82 -2.60
CA HIS A 89 4.25 10.25 -1.75
C HIS A 89 4.98 9.07 -1.11
N TYR A 90 4.25 8.17 -0.45
CA TYR A 90 4.84 7.00 0.21
C TYR A 90 5.56 6.08 -0.77
N LEU A 91 5.01 5.88 -1.97
CA LEU A 91 5.66 5.06 -3.01
C LEU A 91 6.93 5.72 -3.57
N GLN A 92 6.90 7.04 -3.75
CA GLN A 92 8.04 7.81 -4.25
C GLN A 92 9.19 7.79 -3.24
N ASP A 93 8.92 8.04 -1.97
CA ASP A 93 9.94 7.94 -0.92
C ASP A 93 10.44 6.51 -0.74
N TYR A 94 9.55 5.52 -0.76
CA TYR A 94 9.93 4.11 -0.70
C TYR A 94 10.92 3.72 -1.82
N SER A 95 10.84 4.37 -2.98
CA SER A 95 11.74 4.10 -4.13
C SER A 95 13.20 4.46 -3.86
N VAL A 96 13.48 5.31 -2.87
CA VAL A 96 14.84 5.66 -2.44
C VAL A 96 15.32 4.67 -1.40
N ASP A 97 16.38 3.91 -1.70
CA ASP A 97 17.04 3.08 -0.69
C ASP A 97 17.88 4.01 0.20
N PRO A 98 17.74 4.02 1.54
CA PRO A 98 18.63 4.75 2.44
C PRO A 98 19.80 3.89 2.97
N THR A 99 19.98 2.66 2.47
CA THR A 99 20.95 1.71 3.02
C THR A 99 22.30 1.72 2.31
N GLU A 100 23.35 1.55 3.11
CA GLU A 100 24.72 1.28 2.68
C GLU A 100 25.14 -0.15 3.02
N LYS A 101 26.15 -0.65 2.29
CA LYS A 101 26.72 -1.98 2.54
C LYS A 101 28.14 -1.84 3.08
N LEU A 102 28.41 -2.52 4.20
CA LEU A 102 29.75 -2.78 4.71
C LEU A 102 29.95 -4.29 4.72
N TRP A 103 30.73 -4.79 3.75
CA TRP A 103 30.93 -6.22 3.51
C TRP A 103 29.59 -6.97 3.28
N ILE A 104 29.16 -7.83 4.20
CA ILE A 104 27.85 -8.52 4.15
C ILE A 104 26.75 -7.82 4.94
N PHE A 105 27.09 -6.80 5.73
CA PHE A 105 26.13 -6.08 6.57
C PHE A 105 25.55 -4.88 5.80
N SER A 106 24.23 -4.73 5.87
CA SER A 106 23.53 -3.55 5.36
C SER A 106 23.08 -2.70 6.54
N TYR A 107 23.30 -1.39 6.49
CA TYR A 107 22.91 -0.46 7.54
C TYR A 107 22.27 0.79 6.92
N ARG A 108 21.37 1.44 7.65
CA ARG A 108 20.78 2.72 7.23
C ARG A 108 21.80 3.84 7.43
N SER A 109 22.03 4.65 6.39
CA SER A 109 22.98 5.76 6.43
C SER A 109 22.28 7.06 6.08
N GLU A 110 22.37 8.06 6.97
CA GLU A 110 21.81 9.39 6.74
C GLU A 110 22.53 10.09 5.57
N SER A 111 23.85 9.93 5.44
CA SER A 111 24.60 10.53 4.33
C SER A 111 24.18 9.97 2.98
N ALA A 112 23.92 8.65 2.92
CA ALA A 112 23.44 8.01 1.70
C ALA A 112 22.01 8.45 1.36
N HIS A 113 21.19 8.68 2.37
CA HIS A 113 19.84 9.22 2.20
C HIS A 113 19.90 10.65 1.62
N GLU A 114 20.67 11.55 2.24
CA GLU A 114 20.85 12.93 1.77
C GLU A 114 21.44 12.99 0.34
N GLU A 115 22.47 12.18 0.06
CA GLU A 115 23.08 12.10 -1.27
C GLU A 115 22.04 11.67 -2.31
N ARG A 116 21.29 10.61 -2.04
CA ARG A 116 20.33 10.06 -3.00
C ARG A 116 19.14 10.98 -3.19
N GLU A 117 18.69 11.69 -2.15
CA GLU A 117 17.66 12.73 -2.27
C GLU A 117 18.13 14.01 -2.97
N SER A 118 19.44 14.17 -3.15
CA SER A 118 20.00 15.30 -3.91
C SER A 118 19.96 15.09 -5.43
N PHE A 119 19.72 13.86 -5.89
CA PHE A 119 19.66 13.53 -7.31
C PHE A 119 18.58 14.32 -8.04
N GLU A 120 18.81 14.56 -9.32
CA GLU A 120 17.77 15.06 -10.23
C GLU A 120 17.00 13.88 -10.82
N PHE A 121 15.76 13.69 -10.38
CA PHE A 121 14.95 12.55 -10.78
C PHE A 121 14.15 12.84 -12.05
N LEU A 122 14.54 12.34 -13.20
CA LEU A 122 13.73 12.52 -14.42
C LEU A 122 12.61 11.49 -14.46
N VAL A 123 11.45 11.84 -15.03
CA VAL A 123 10.38 10.86 -15.23
C VAL A 123 10.82 9.86 -16.31
N ASP A 124 10.86 8.59 -15.92
CA ASP A 124 11.18 7.50 -16.83
C ASP A 124 9.91 7.05 -17.56
N LEU A 125 9.74 7.50 -18.80
CA LEU A 125 8.58 7.15 -19.63
C LEU A 125 8.51 5.65 -19.96
N LYS A 126 9.65 4.96 -20.01
CA LYS A 126 9.68 3.51 -20.20
C LYS A 126 9.08 2.82 -18.97
N ALA A 127 9.44 3.26 -17.77
CA ALA A 127 8.85 2.77 -16.52
C ALA A 127 7.33 3.00 -16.47
N VAL A 128 6.85 4.18 -16.88
CA VAL A 128 5.42 4.49 -16.98
C VAL A 128 4.71 3.55 -17.95
N LYS A 129 5.31 3.26 -19.11
CA LYS A 129 4.75 2.32 -20.09
C LYS A 129 4.67 0.90 -19.52
N ILE A 130 5.75 0.42 -18.90
CA ILE A 130 5.79 -0.90 -18.27
C ILE A 130 4.68 -1.00 -17.21
N ALA A 131 4.56 -0.02 -16.31
CA ALA A 131 3.52 -0.01 -15.28
C ALA A 131 2.09 -0.11 -15.86
N LYS A 132 1.82 0.58 -16.99
CA LYS A 132 0.53 0.50 -17.68
C LYS A 132 0.25 -0.91 -18.21
N GLU A 133 1.27 -1.62 -18.69
CA GLU A 133 1.17 -2.97 -19.26
C GLU A 133 1.23 -4.08 -18.21
N THR A 134 1.83 -3.84 -17.04
CA THR A 134 1.97 -4.82 -15.96
C THR A 134 0.63 -5.20 -15.36
N LYS A 135 0.23 -6.46 -15.49
CA LYS A 135 -0.96 -7.00 -14.82
C LYS A 135 -0.82 -6.92 -13.30
N CYS A 136 -1.72 -6.20 -12.63
CA CYS A 136 -1.69 -6.03 -11.18
C CYS A 136 -3.12 -6.05 -10.62
N TYR A 137 -3.48 -7.11 -9.92
CA TYR A 137 -4.70 -7.10 -9.12
C TYR A 137 -4.50 -6.31 -7.82
N PRO A 138 -5.58 -5.80 -7.18
CA PRO A 138 -5.46 -5.07 -5.91
C PRO A 138 -4.68 -5.81 -4.82
N HIS A 139 -4.90 -7.10 -4.65
CA HIS A 139 -4.14 -7.92 -3.71
C HIS A 139 -2.65 -8.11 -4.05
N ASP A 140 -2.27 -8.00 -5.32
CA ASP A 140 -0.87 -8.17 -5.75
C ASP A 140 -0.04 -6.90 -5.55
N PHE A 141 -0.70 -5.75 -5.35
CA PHE A 141 -0.06 -4.44 -5.33
C PHE A 141 1.16 -4.37 -4.41
N LYS A 142 1.03 -4.84 -3.15
CA LYS A 142 2.14 -4.80 -2.18
C LYS A 142 3.33 -5.63 -2.63
N ASN A 143 3.08 -6.82 -3.17
CA ASN A 143 4.14 -7.70 -3.66
C ASN A 143 4.87 -7.05 -4.83
N LEU A 144 4.12 -6.45 -5.76
CA LEU A 144 4.69 -5.75 -6.91
C LEU A 144 5.54 -4.52 -6.50
N VAL A 145 5.11 -3.79 -5.46
CA VAL A 145 5.90 -2.68 -4.88
C VAL A 145 7.22 -3.19 -4.30
N LEU A 146 7.19 -4.30 -3.56
CA LEU A 146 8.38 -4.94 -3.00
C LEU A 146 9.33 -5.46 -4.11
N GLU A 147 8.77 -6.10 -5.15
CA GLU A 147 9.51 -6.66 -6.28
C GLU A 147 10.18 -5.62 -7.17
N THR A 148 9.61 -4.41 -7.24
CA THR A 148 10.20 -3.27 -7.98
C THR A 148 11.61 -2.92 -7.46
N LYS A 149 11.88 -3.23 -6.18
CA LYS A 149 13.09 -2.88 -5.43
C LYS A 149 13.29 -1.36 -5.35
N ARG A 150 14.18 -0.97 -4.43
CA ARG A 150 14.57 0.42 -4.22
C ARG A 150 15.83 0.73 -4.99
N GLY A 151 15.96 1.95 -5.47
CA GLY A 151 17.15 2.41 -6.20
C GLY A 151 18.21 3.00 -5.29
N LYS A 152 19.48 2.82 -5.67
CA LYS A 152 20.63 3.46 -5.02
C LYS A 152 21.27 4.56 -5.86
N ASN A 153 21.03 4.56 -7.18
CA ASN A 153 21.47 5.61 -8.09
C ASN A 153 20.27 6.32 -8.74
N ALA A 154 20.53 7.49 -9.34
CA ALA A 154 19.49 8.35 -9.91
C ALA A 154 18.61 7.62 -10.94
N SER A 155 19.18 6.76 -11.78
CA SER A 155 18.43 6.02 -12.81
C SER A 155 17.49 4.98 -12.19
N GLU A 156 17.98 4.19 -11.23
CA GLU A 156 17.15 3.19 -10.54
C GLU A 156 16.02 3.83 -9.75
N VAL A 157 16.31 4.90 -9.01
CA VAL A 157 15.29 5.64 -8.25
C VAL A 157 14.27 6.25 -9.22
N SER A 158 14.72 6.87 -10.32
CA SER A 158 13.83 7.44 -11.33
C SER A 158 12.91 6.38 -11.94
N PHE A 159 13.45 5.20 -12.26
CA PHE A 159 12.67 4.06 -12.76
C PHE A 159 11.62 3.62 -11.73
N ALA A 160 12.04 3.29 -10.51
CA ALA A 160 11.15 2.77 -9.46
C ALA A 160 10.05 3.80 -9.11
N CYS A 161 10.44 5.05 -8.93
CA CYS A 161 9.54 6.16 -8.62
C CYS A 161 8.50 6.37 -9.73
N SER A 162 8.95 6.36 -10.99
CA SER A 162 8.05 6.53 -12.14
C SER A 162 7.13 5.32 -12.33
N PHE A 163 7.66 4.10 -12.17
CA PHE A 163 6.89 2.85 -12.25
C PHE A 163 5.81 2.81 -11.18
N LEU A 164 6.16 3.01 -9.90
CA LEU A 164 5.22 2.92 -8.78
C LEU A 164 4.19 4.04 -8.79
N THR A 165 4.59 5.26 -9.17
CA THR A 165 3.63 6.36 -9.34
C THR A 165 2.64 6.04 -10.46
N ALA A 166 3.11 5.55 -11.61
CA ALA A 166 2.24 5.15 -12.71
C ALA A 166 1.34 3.95 -12.35
N LEU A 167 1.86 2.99 -11.58
CA LEU A 167 1.08 1.87 -11.06
C LEU A 167 -0.05 2.35 -10.15
N ALA A 168 0.20 3.31 -9.26
CA ALA A 168 -0.84 3.92 -8.42
C ALA A 168 -1.95 4.58 -9.25
N PHE A 169 -1.59 5.36 -10.30
CA PHE A 169 -2.58 5.92 -11.23
C PHE A 169 -3.36 4.83 -11.98
N LYS A 170 -2.69 3.77 -12.43
CA LYS A 170 -3.34 2.63 -13.08
C LYS A 170 -4.34 1.95 -12.14
N MET A 171 -3.93 1.65 -10.91
CA MET A 171 -4.78 1.02 -9.89
C MET A 171 -6.02 1.84 -9.56
N LEU A 172 -5.93 3.16 -9.67
CA LEU A 172 -7.06 4.04 -9.51
C LEU A 172 -7.98 4.02 -10.74
N LEU A 173 -7.43 4.21 -11.94
CA LEU A 173 -8.20 4.54 -13.15
C LEU A 173 -8.67 3.31 -13.93
N ASN A 174 -7.80 2.31 -14.06
CA ASN A 174 -8.05 1.10 -14.83
C ASN A 174 -7.37 -0.12 -14.17
N PRO A 175 -7.78 -0.50 -12.95
CA PRO A 175 -7.25 -1.68 -12.28
C PRO A 175 -7.68 -2.97 -12.99
N GLU A 176 -6.84 -4.00 -12.96
CA GLU A 176 -7.25 -5.32 -13.43
C GLU A 176 -8.29 -5.94 -12.49
N LYS A 177 -9.44 -6.34 -13.05
CA LYS A 177 -10.46 -7.09 -12.32
C LYS A 177 -10.14 -8.60 -12.37
N PRO A 178 -10.05 -9.30 -11.23
CA PRO A 178 -9.94 -10.75 -11.22
C PRO A 178 -11.14 -11.42 -11.89
N GLU A 179 -10.90 -12.54 -12.57
CA GLU A 179 -11.97 -13.38 -13.11
C GLU A 179 -12.81 -13.99 -11.97
N ASN A 180 -14.13 -14.07 -12.18
CA ASN A 180 -15.09 -14.63 -11.21
C ASN A 180 -14.98 -14.01 -9.80
N LEU A 181 -14.70 -12.70 -9.74
CA LEU A 181 -14.46 -11.97 -8.48
C LEU A 181 -15.55 -12.21 -7.43
N GLU A 182 -16.80 -12.04 -7.80
CA GLU A 182 -17.95 -12.16 -6.90
C GLU A 182 -18.12 -13.59 -6.38
N GLU A 183 -17.98 -14.59 -7.26
CA GLU A 183 -18.07 -16.01 -6.89
C GLU A 183 -16.92 -16.43 -5.97
N ASN A 184 -15.69 -16.01 -6.29
CA ASN A 184 -14.51 -16.31 -5.49
C ASN A 184 -14.56 -15.64 -4.12
N TYR A 185 -15.05 -14.40 -4.04
CA TYR A 185 -15.26 -13.71 -2.78
C TYR A 185 -16.32 -14.42 -1.91
N GLU A 186 -17.47 -14.78 -2.47
CA GLU A 186 -18.51 -15.49 -1.70
C GLU A 186 -18.03 -16.86 -1.21
N LYS A 187 -17.31 -17.63 -2.04
CA LYS A 187 -16.67 -18.90 -1.60
C LYS A 187 -15.67 -18.68 -0.47
N ALA A 188 -14.81 -17.67 -0.59
CA ALA A 188 -13.82 -17.34 0.44
C ALA A 188 -14.50 -16.90 1.75
N LYS A 189 -15.54 -16.08 1.67
CA LYS A 189 -16.35 -15.62 2.80
C LYS A 189 -17.06 -16.76 3.52
N ILE A 190 -17.71 -17.67 2.79
CA ILE A 190 -18.35 -18.86 3.38
C ILE A 190 -17.30 -19.73 4.10
N THR A 191 -16.17 -19.99 3.43
CA THR A 191 -15.06 -20.77 4.00
C THR A 191 -14.53 -20.11 5.28
N HIS A 192 -14.37 -18.78 5.25
CA HIS A 192 -13.95 -17.99 6.41
C HIS A 192 -14.93 -18.12 7.58
N ILE A 193 -16.24 -18.00 7.33
CA ILE A 193 -17.26 -18.14 8.36
C ILE A 193 -17.18 -19.53 9.02
N PHE A 194 -17.07 -20.59 8.22
CA PHE A 194 -16.91 -21.95 8.77
C PHE A 194 -15.62 -22.09 9.57
N LEU A 195 -14.51 -21.54 9.08
CA LEU A 195 -13.22 -21.53 9.79
C LEU A 195 -13.34 -20.86 11.16
N LEU A 196 -14.06 -19.73 11.24
CA LEU A 196 -14.26 -19.01 12.49
C LEU A 196 -15.23 -19.69 13.45
N LEU A 197 -16.23 -20.41 12.94
CA LEU A 197 -17.21 -21.14 13.77
C LEU A 197 -16.68 -22.50 14.25
N PHE A 198 -15.73 -23.10 13.53
CA PHE A 198 -15.21 -24.43 13.85
C PHE A 198 -14.67 -24.55 15.30
N PRO A 199 -13.83 -23.61 15.82
CA PRO A 199 -13.39 -23.66 17.22
C PRO A 199 -14.55 -23.65 18.21
N TRP A 200 -15.59 -22.88 17.95
CA TRP A 200 -16.77 -22.78 18.82
C TRP A 200 -17.54 -24.10 18.82
N ILE A 201 -17.82 -24.66 17.65
CA ILE A 201 -18.55 -25.93 17.53
C ILE A 201 -17.73 -27.06 18.17
N PHE A 202 -16.42 -27.11 17.93
CA PHE A 202 -15.57 -28.19 18.40
C PHE A 202 -15.30 -28.13 19.91
N LEU A 203 -14.87 -26.97 20.43
CA LEU A 203 -14.41 -26.86 21.82
C LEU A 203 -15.58 -26.75 22.82
N ILE A 204 -16.68 -26.09 22.45
CA ILE A 204 -17.83 -25.93 23.35
C ILE A 204 -18.61 -27.24 23.45
N PHE A 205 -18.79 -27.94 22.33
CA PHE A 205 -19.52 -29.20 22.30
C PHE A 205 -18.81 -30.29 23.11
N LEU A 206 -17.48 -30.33 23.09
CA LEU A 206 -16.70 -31.38 23.75
C LEU A 206 -16.50 -31.14 25.26
N PHE A 207 -16.40 -29.89 25.71
CA PHE A 207 -15.89 -29.63 27.07
C PHE A 207 -16.77 -28.74 27.96
N GLN A 208 -17.82 -28.10 27.42
CA GLN A 208 -18.88 -27.36 28.16
C GLN A 208 -18.41 -26.44 29.33
N ASP A 209 -17.16 -25.97 29.30
CA ASP A 209 -16.56 -25.13 30.35
C ASP A 209 -16.20 -23.75 29.77
N PHE A 210 -16.34 -22.72 30.60
CA PHE A 210 -16.06 -21.32 30.29
C PHE A 210 -14.63 -21.09 29.76
N VAL A 211 -13.66 -21.89 30.21
CA VAL A 211 -12.28 -21.83 29.70
C VAL A 211 -12.23 -22.06 28.18
N TYR A 212 -13.09 -22.94 27.64
CA TYR A 212 -13.13 -23.26 26.22
C TYR A 212 -13.85 -22.19 25.38
N LEU A 213 -14.74 -21.38 25.98
CA LEU A 213 -15.31 -20.20 25.33
C LEU A 213 -14.22 -19.15 25.06
N PHE A 214 -13.39 -18.88 26.08
CA PHE A 214 -12.28 -17.95 25.95
C PHE A 214 -11.25 -18.43 24.91
N LEU A 215 -10.89 -19.73 24.96
CA LEU A 215 -9.98 -20.32 24.00
C LEU A 215 -10.53 -20.27 22.56
N SER A 216 -11.81 -20.57 22.37
CA SER A 216 -12.48 -20.48 21.05
C SER A 216 -12.40 -19.07 20.48
N THR A 217 -12.60 -18.05 21.33
CA THR A 217 -12.48 -16.65 20.92
C THR A 217 -11.07 -16.32 20.43
N ILE A 218 -10.04 -16.73 21.18
CA ILE A 218 -8.65 -16.49 20.80
C ILE A 218 -8.33 -17.22 19.49
N VAL A 219 -8.70 -18.50 19.37
CA VAL A 219 -8.41 -19.30 18.19
C VAL A 219 -9.12 -18.73 16.95
N SER A 220 -10.42 -18.41 17.04
CA SER A 220 -11.13 -17.74 15.94
C SER A 220 -10.49 -16.41 15.58
N GLY A 221 -10.05 -15.62 16.57
CA GLY A 221 -9.33 -14.37 16.33
C GLY A 221 -8.04 -14.60 15.54
N VAL A 222 -7.21 -15.58 15.94
CA VAL A 222 -5.99 -15.95 15.22
C VAL A 222 -6.30 -16.43 13.80
N LEU A 223 -7.30 -17.30 13.64
CA LEU A 223 -7.72 -17.79 12.32
C LEU A 223 -8.21 -16.66 11.41
N HIS A 224 -8.91 -15.67 11.97
CA HIS A 224 -9.33 -14.49 11.21
C HIS A 224 -8.13 -13.75 10.61
N PHE A 225 -7.09 -13.50 11.40
CA PHE A 225 -5.89 -12.80 10.93
C PHE A 225 -5.06 -13.62 9.94
N LEU A 226 -5.09 -14.95 10.04
CA LEU A 226 -4.30 -15.85 9.19
C LEU A 226 -5.01 -16.26 7.89
N ASP A 227 -6.31 -15.99 7.72
CA ASP A 227 -7.05 -16.32 6.50
C ASP A 227 -6.72 -15.37 5.35
N TYR A 228 -5.54 -15.56 4.77
CA TYR A 228 -5.04 -14.80 3.63
C TYR A 228 -5.99 -14.86 2.43
N ASN A 229 -6.64 -16.01 2.20
CA ASN A 229 -7.53 -16.18 1.06
C ASN A 229 -8.76 -15.29 1.19
N TYR A 230 -9.38 -15.24 2.37
CA TYR A 230 -10.48 -14.32 2.63
C TYR A 230 -10.06 -12.86 2.46
N HIS A 231 -8.95 -12.43 3.08
CA HIS A 231 -8.52 -11.03 3.01
C HIS A 231 -8.13 -10.60 1.60
N LYS A 232 -7.50 -11.49 0.83
CA LYS A 232 -7.20 -11.28 -0.59
C LYS A 232 -8.47 -10.97 -1.39
N TRP A 233 -9.45 -11.87 -1.36
CA TRP A 233 -10.67 -11.71 -2.16
C TRP A 233 -11.54 -10.57 -1.65
N LYS A 234 -11.55 -10.32 -0.34
CA LYS A 234 -12.22 -9.16 0.25
C LYS A 234 -11.63 -7.85 -0.28
N LEU A 235 -10.30 -7.72 -0.29
CA LEU A 235 -9.63 -6.53 -0.81
C LEU A 235 -9.98 -6.27 -2.28
N ASP A 236 -9.93 -7.30 -3.12
CA ASP A 236 -10.32 -7.15 -4.53
C ASP A 236 -11.80 -6.76 -4.65
N TYR A 237 -12.69 -7.43 -3.92
CA TYR A 237 -14.13 -7.17 -3.98
C TYR A 237 -14.45 -5.72 -3.60
N GLU A 238 -13.89 -5.24 -2.48
CA GLU A 238 -14.03 -3.84 -2.02
C GLU A 238 -13.41 -2.83 -2.99
N TRP A 239 -12.40 -3.23 -3.79
CA TRP A 239 -11.77 -2.34 -4.77
C TRP A 239 -12.67 -2.00 -5.95
N PHE A 240 -13.57 -2.93 -6.30
CA PHE A 240 -14.48 -2.82 -7.45
C PHE A 240 -15.91 -2.47 -7.06
N ASN A 241 -16.31 -2.70 -5.81
CA ASN A 241 -17.64 -2.41 -5.31
C ASN A 241 -17.54 -1.27 -4.28
N ALA A 242 -18.04 -0.10 -4.67
CA ALA A 242 -18.12 1.07 -3.81
C ALA A 242 -19.26 0.88 -2.79
N GLU A 243 -19.03 0.11 -1.73
CA GLU A 243 -19.85 0.19 -0.52
C GLU A 243 -19.48 1.43 0.30
#